data_AF-A0A523VKF7-F1
#
_entry.id   AF-A0A523VKF7-F1
#
_cell.length_a   1.000
_cell.length_b   1.000
_cell.length_c   1.000
_cell.angle_alpha   90.00
_cell.angle_beta   90.00
_cell.angle_gamma   90.00
#
_symmetry.space_group_name_H-M   'P 1'
#
loop_
_entity.id
_entity.type
_entity.pdbx_description
1 polymer ?
#
loop_
_entity_poly.entity_id
_entity_poly.type
_entity_poly.pdbx_seq_one_letter_code
_entity_poly.pdbx_strand_id
1 'polypeptide(L)'
;MKKKVVLIGLVAVCIILGVLCYKTLFIAFFITKFLSGRKDGKQGIVRSIVIPWRSYRLHLHHWLLALILGGVFLVKGFYVVTPEVFYGCLSAAIFQGIYCYGDWYRIVKRKSILPALEEQMSLATVFCKQASEEGICLPRG
;
A
#
# COMPACT_ATOMS: atom_id res chain seq x y z
N MET A 1 -1.50 -13.92 14.31
CA MET A 1 -2.25 -13.23 15.37
C MET A 1 -2.86 -11.89 14.93
N LYS A 2 -2.09 -10.99 14.28
CA LYS A 2 -2.56 -9.65 13.86
C LYS A 2 -3.88 -9.64 13.04
N LYS A 3 -4.04 -10.57 12.08
CA LYS A 3 -5.26 -10.66 11.25
C LYS A 3 -6.53 -11.01 12.04
N LYS A 4 -6.42 -11.82 13.09
CA LYS A 4 -7.55 -12.20 13.95
C LYS A 4 -8.02 -11.02 14.80
N VAL A 5 -7.08 -10.22 15.31
CA VAL A 5 -7.39 -9.00 16.08
C VAL A 5 -8.10 -7.96 15.21
N VAL A 6 -7.66 -7.77 13.97
CA VAL A 6 -8.33 -6.86 13.01
C VAL A 6 -9.75 -7.35 12.70
N LEU A 7 -9.95 -8.65 12.50
CA LEU A 7 -11.28 -9.22 12.27
C LEU A 7 -12.20 -9.04 13.49
N ILE A 8 -11.71 -9.30 14.70
CA ILE A 8 -12.48 -9.13 15.94
C ILE A 8 -12.85 -7.67 16.15
N GLY A 9 -11.90 -6.74 15.95
CA GLY A 9 -12.17 -5.31 16.03
C GLY A 9 -13.22 -4.85 15.02
N LEU A 10 -13.17 -5.36 13.78
CA LEU A 10 -14.17 -5.06 12.76
C LEU A 10 -15.56 -5.53 13.16
N VAL A 11 -15.67 -6.76 13.68
CA VAL A 11 -16.94 -7.34 14.15
C VAL A 11 -17.49 -6.52 15.32
N ALA A 12 -16.66 -6.12 16.28
CA ALA A 12 -17.07 -5.27 17.39
C ALA A 12 -17.61 -3.91 16.92
N VAL A 13 -16.91 -3.25 15.99
CA VAL A 13 -17.34 -1.97 15.41
C VAL A 13 -18.66 -2.12 14.64
N CYS A 14 -18.85 -3.21 13.90
CA CYS A 14 -20.10 -3.48 13.20
C CYS A 14 -21.28 -3.76 14.13
N ILE A 15 -21.04 -4.41 15.28
CA ILE A 15 -22.08 -4.64 16.28
C ILE A 15 -22.54 -3.31 16.88
N ILE A 16 -21.61 -2.38 17.13
CA ILE A 16 -21.93 -1.03 17.66
C ILE A 16 -22.69 -0.19 16.63
N LEU A 17 -22.32 -0.28 15.34
CA LEU A 17 -22.93 0.49 14.25
C LEU A 17 -24.23 -0.13 13.69
N GLY A 18 -24.55 -1.38 14.02
CA GLY A 18 -25.81 -2.03 13.67
C GLY A 18 -25.77 -2.95 12.44
N VAL A 19 -26.88 -3.68 12.24
CA VAL A 19 -27.00 -4.78 11.25
C VAL A 19 -26.85 -4.30 9.80
N LEU A 20 -27.31 -3.08 9.48
CA LEU A 20 -27.15 -2.49 8.14
C LEU A 20 -25.68 -2.22 7.81
N CYS A 21 -24.88 -1.77 8.79
CA CYS A 21 -23.44 -1.61 8.65
C CYS A 21 -22.76 -2.96 8.35
N TYR A 22 -23.16 -4.03 9.05
CA TYR A 22 -22.60 -5.37 8.80
C TYR A 22 -22.89 -5.89 7.38
N LYS A 23 -24.14 -5.75 6.90
CA LYS A 23 -24.52 -6.20 5.55
C LYS A 23 -23.79 -5.44 4.46
N THR A 24 -23.74 -4.12 4.59
CA THR A 24 -23.06 -3.24 3.63
C THR A 24 -21.56 -3.48 3.62
N LEU A 25 -20.95 -3.71 4.79
CA LEU A 25 -19.55 -4.12 4.89
C LEU A 25 -19.27 -5.41 4.12
N PHE A 26 -20.11 -6.43 4.29
CA PHE A 26 -19.90 -7.72 3.63
C PHE A 26 -20.01 -7.59 2.11
N ILE A 27 -21.05 -6.90 1.62
CA ILE A 27 -21.26 -6.67 0.18
C ILE A 27 -20.10 -5.83 -0.39
N ALA A 28 -19.76 -4.72 0.24
CA ALA A 28 -18.68 -3.84 -0.20
C ALA A 28 -17.32 -4.55 -0.15
N PHE A 29 -17.09 -5.44 0.81
CA PHE A 29 -15.86 -6.24 0.88
C PHE A 29 -15.73 -7.18 -0.32
N PHE A 30 -16.82 -7.86 -0.71
CA PHE A 30 -16.81 -8.70 -1.89
C PHE A 30 -16.59 -7.89 -3.18
N ILE A 31 -17.27 -6.75 -3.31
CA ILE A 31 -17.10 -5.84 -4.45
C ILE A 31 -15.65 -5.34 -4.54
N THR A 32 -15.11 -4.80 -3.44
CA THR A 32 -13.73 -4.30 -3.39
C THR A 32 -12.72 -5.42 -3.63
N LYS A 33 -12.96 -6.63 -3.12
CA LYS A 33 -12.12 -7.80 -3.40
C LYS A 33 -12.16 -8.24 -4.86
N PHE A 34 -13.30 -8.10 -5.54
CA PHE A 34 -13.43 -8.41 -6.96
C PHE A 34 -12.75 -7.35 -7.84
N LEU A 35 -12.81 -6.09 -7.41
CA LEU A 35 -12.16 -4.95 -8.09
C LEU A 35 -10.65 -4.89 -7.84
N SER A 36 -10.17 -5.41 -6.71
CA SER A 36 -8.74 -5.48 -6.39
C SER A 36 -8.08 -6.64 -7.13
N GLY A 37 -6.93 -6.38 -7.74
CA GLY A 37 -6.22 -7.35 -8.60
C GLY A 37 -5.94 -8.69 -7.91
N ARG A 38 -6.11 -9.78 -8.67
CA ARG A 38 -6.11 -11.19 -8.20
C ARG A 38 -4.81 -11.69 -7.55
N LYS A 39 -3.69 -10.93 -7.58
CA LYS A 39 -2.37 -11.36 -7.10
C LYS A 39 -1.54 -10.21 -6.55
N ASP A 40 -0.83 -10.47 -5.44
CA ASP A 40 0.23 -9.61 -4.91
C ASP A 40 1.26 -9.30 -6.01
N GLY A 41 1.52 -8.01 -6.25
CA GLY A 41 2.49 -7.55 -7.25
C GLY A 41 1.95 -7.28 -8.66
N LYS A 42 0.70 -7.67 -8.98
CA LYS A 42 0.03 -7.21 -10.21
C LYS A 42 -0.96 -6.10 -9.87
N GLN A 43 -0.77 -4.92 -10.46
CA GLN A 43 -1.64 -3.75 -10.29
C GLN A 43 -3.09 -4.11 -10.61
N GLY A 44 -4.00 -3.99 -9.64
CA GLY A 44 -5.44 -3.98 -9.87
C GLY A 44 -5.95 -2.62 -10.33
N ILE A 45 -7.28 -2.48 -10.52
CA ILE A 45 -7.94 -1.22 -10.89
C ILE A 45 -7.68 -0.11 -9.86
N VAL A 46 -7.60 -0.45 -8.58
CA VAL A 46 -7.31 0.51 -7.51
C VAL A 46 -5.79 0.66 -7.40
N ARG A 47 -5.22 1.58 -8.19
CA ARG A 47 -3.80 1.98 -8.07
C ARG A 47 -3.51 2.40 -6.62
N SER A 48 -2.49 1.81 -6.01
CA SER A 48 -1.84 2.46 -4.87
C SER A 48 -1.22 3.75 -5.38
N ILE A 49 -1.53 4.87 -4.73
CA ILE A 49 -0.98 6.17 -5.13
C ILE A 49 0.46 6.18 -4.63
N VAL A 50 1.40 5.95 -5.55
CA VAL A 50 2.83 6.02 -5.27
C VAL A 50 3.27 7.45 -5.53
N ILE A 51 3.41 8.24 -4.46
CA ILE A 51 3.94 9.60 -4.57
C ILE A 51 5.47 9.52 -4.40
N PRO A 52 6.26 9.79 -5.45
CA PRO A 52 7.71 9.90 -5.31
C PRO A 52 8.02 11.20 -4.56
N TRP A 53 8.50 11.10 -3.32
CA TRP A 53 8.93 12.24 -2.51
C TRP A 53 10.44 12.20 -2.27
N ARG A 54 11.20 12.92 -3.10
CA ARG A 54 12.68 13.04 -3.04
C ARG A 54 13.40 11.68 -2.98
N SER A 55 13.68 11.16 -1.78
CA SER A 55 14.37 9.88 -1.55
C SER A 55 13.45 8.76 -1.01
N TYR A 56 12.15 9.02 -0.93
CA TYR A 56 11.14 8.11 -0.38
C TYR A 56 10.04 7.86 -1.40
N ARG A 57 9.58 6.61 -1.50
CA ARG A 57 8.34 6.27 -2.21
C ARG A 57 7.26 6.11 -1.15
N LEU A 58 6.33 7.06 -1.12
CA LEU A 58 5.14 6.97 -0.28
C LEU A 58 4.14 6.09 -1.00
N HIS A 59 3.87 4.91 -0.44
CA HIS A 59 2.81 4.04 -0.90
C HIS A 59 1.57 4.38 -0.09
N LEU A 60 0.76 5.30 -0.61
CA LEU A 60 -0.55 5.57 -0.03
C LEU A 60 -1.45 4.38 -0.36
N HIS A 61 -1.61 3.51 0.63
CA HIS A 61 -2.60 2.46 0.56
C HIS A 61 -4.00 3.08 0.61
N HIS A 62 -4.93 2.52 -0.15
CA HIS A 62 -6.32 2.95 -0.18
C HIS A 62 -6.99 2.88 1.20
N TRP A 63 -6.54 1.99 2.11
CA TRP A 63 -7.06 1.93 3.48
C TRP A 63 -6.77 3.21 4.27
N LEU A 64 -5.61 3.84 4.05
CA LEU A 64 -5.25 5.08 4.74
C LEU A 64 -6.05 6.27 4.19
N LEU A 65 -6.26 6.31 2.87
CA LEU A 65 -7.12 7.31 2.24
C LEU A 65 -8.57 7.18 2.70
N ALA A 66 -9.10 5.95 2.78
CA ALA A 66 -10.42 5.69 3.31
C ALA A 66 -10.54 6.16 4.77
N LEU A 67 -9.52 5.90 5.61
CA LEU A 67 -9.51 6.37 7.00
C LEU A 67 -9.55 7.91 7.10
N ILE A 68 -8.69 8.61 6.35
CA ILE A 68 -8.65 10.08 6.33
C ILE A 68 -9.99 10.63 5.85
N LEU A 69 -10.52 10.07 4.77
CA LEU A 69 -11.79 10.50 4.20
C LEU A 69 -12.94 10.33 5.20
N GLY A 70 -13.00 9.19 5.89
CA GLY A 70 -13.97 8.95 6.97
C GLY A 70 -13.87 9.94 8.12
N GLY A 71 -12.64 10.26 8.56
CA GLY A 71 -12.41 11.26 9.60
C GLY A 71 -12.88 12.65 9.19
N VAL A 72 -12.60 13.08 7.95
CA VAL A 72 -13.08 14.36 7.43
C VAL A 72 -14.61 14.42 7.39
N PHE A 73 -15.26 13.36 6.90
CA PHE A 73 -16.73 13.30 6.86
C PHE A 73 -17.36 13.25 8.25
N LEU A 74 -16.73 12.55 9.21
CA LEU A 74 -17.17 12.52 10.60
C LEU A 74 -17.13 13.94 11.23
N VAL A 75 -16.03 14.68 11.03
CA VAL A 75 -15.87 16.04 11.58
C VAL A 75 -16.82 17.03 10.91
N LYS A 76 -17.04 16.90 9.60
CA LYS A 76 -17.94 17.79 8.86
C LYS A 76 -19.42 17.41 8.98
N GLY A 77 -19.74 16.26 9.55
CA GLY A 77 -21.11 15.75 9.63
C GLY A 77 -21.78 15.56 8.27
N PHE A 78 -20.98 15.43 7.20
CA PHE A 78 -21.48 15.30 5.83
C PHE A 78 -21.39 13.84 5.39
N TYR A 79 -22.51 13.31 4.90
CA TYR A 79 -22.60 11.93 4.46
C TYR A 79 -23.21 11.90 3.06
N VAL A 80 -22.56 11.18 2.13
CA VAL A 80 -23.07 11.03 0.75
C VAL A 80 -24.27 10.07 0.69
N VAL A 81 -24.33 9.15 1.65
CA VAL A 81 -25.36 8.11 1.83
C VAL A 81 -25.67 8.00 3.31
N THR A 82 -26.61 7.13 3.72
CA THR A 82 -26.87 6.94 5.14
C THR A 82 -25.57 6.56 5.88
N PRO A 83 -25.36 7.04 7.12
CA PRO A 83 -24.10 6.86 7.85
C PRO A 83 -23.68 5.40 7.93
N GLU A 84 -24.63 4.49 8.09
CA GLU A 84 -24.39 3.05 8.21
C GLU A 84 -23.83 2.46 6.91
N VAL A 85 -24.36 2.89 5.76
CA VAL A 85 -23.89 2.45 4.44
C VAL A 85 -22.53 3.06 4.15
N PHE A 86 -22.35 4.34 4.46
CA PHE A 86 -21.10 5.05 4.23
C PHE A 86 -19.95 4.42 5.03
N TYR A 87 -20.14 4.25 6.35
CA TYR A 87 -19.14 3.65 7.23
C TYR A 87 -18.96 2.15 6.98
N GLY A 88 -20.01 1.43 6.55
CA GLY A 88 -19.90 0.04 6.11
C GLY A 88 -19.00 -0.12 4.88
N CYS A 89 -19.20 0.71 3.85
CA CYS A 89 -18.35 0.72 2.65
C CYS A 89 -16.90 1.13 2.98
N LEU A 90 -16.74 2.13 3.86
CA LEU A 90 -15.43 2.63 4.26
C LEU A 90 -14.64 1.59 5.06
N SER A 91 -15.30 0.94 6.02
CA SER A 91 -14.72 -0.14 6.82
C SER A 91 -14.38 -1.36 5.98
N ALA A 92 -15.19 -1.69 4.97
CA ALA A 92 -14.86 -2.74 4.01
C ALA A 92 -13.59 -2.43 3.21
N ALA A 93 -13.43 -1.19 2.72
CA ALA A 93 -12.23 -0.77 1.99
C ALA A 93 -10.97 -0.79 2.89
N ILE A 94 -11.10 -0.35 4.15
CA ILE A 94 -10.02 -0.41 5.14
C ILE A 94 -9.65 -1.87 5.44
N PHE A 95 -10.65 -2.70 5.70
CA PHE A 95 -10.47 -4.10 6.03
C PHE A 95 -9.84 -4.88 4.88
N GLN A 96 -10.31 -4.66 3.65
CA GLN A 96 -9.71 -5.25 2.45
C GLN A 96 -8.23 -4.86 2.32
N GLY A 97 -7.90 -3.59 2.54
CA GLY A 97 -6.52 -3.11 2.51
C GLY A 97 -5.60 -3.74 3.57
N ILE A 98 -6.10 -3.98 4.79
CA ILE A 98 -5.32 -4.56 5.89
C ILE A 98 -5.25 -6.09 5.81
N TYR A 99 -6.35 -6.73 5.43
CA TYR A 99 -6.48 -8.19 5.46
C TYR A 99 -5.84 -8.86 4.24
N CYS A 100 -6.03 -8.26 3.05
CA CYS A 100 -5.54 -8.82 1.78
C CYS A 100 -4.06 -8.50 1.53
N TYR A 101 -3.57 -7.32 1.91
CA TYR A 101 -2.20 -6.91 1.60
C TYR A 101 -1.27 -7.19 2.77
N GLY A 102 -0.25 -8.03 2.57
CA GLY A 102 0.76 -8.33 3.59
C GLY A 102 1.69 -7.16 3.93
N ASP A 103 1.76 -6.14 3.05
CA ASP A 103 2.57 -4.94 3.20
C ASP A 103 1.78 -3.72 3.69
N TRP A 104 0.56 -3.91 4.22
CA TRP A 104 -0.32 -2.85 4.73
C TRP A 104 0.36 -1.88 5.71
N TYR A 105 1.34 -2.35 6.47
CA TYR A 105 2.11 -1.56 7.46
C TYR A 105 3.27 -0.77 6.84
N ARG A 106 3.64 -1.04 5.58
CA ARG A 106 4.78 -0.42 4.89
C ARG A 106 4.34 0.81 4.08
N ILE A 107 3.92 1.85 4.80
CA ILE A 107 3.46 3.13 4.21
C ILE A 107 4.64 3.87 3.54
N VAL A 108 5.82 3.82 4.16
CA VAL A 108 7.03 4.49 3.68
C VAL A 108 8.05 3.44 3.24
N LYS A 109 8.41 3.44 1.96
CA LYS A 109 9.59 2.73 1.49
C LYS A 109 10.69 3.75 1.20
N ARG A 110 11.83 3.60 1.87
CA ARG A 110 13.06 4.30 1.46
C ARG A 110 13.44 3.79 0.08
N LYS A 111 13.76 4.68 -0.85
CA LYS A 111 14.43 4.28 -2.09
C LYS A 111 15.78 3.70 -1.64
N SER A 112 15.95 2.39 -1.71
CA SER A 112 17.27 1.80 -1.46
C SER A 112 18.21 2.38 -2.52
N ILE A 113 19.31 2.97 -2.07
CA ILE A 113 20.38 3.47 -2.94
C ILE A 113 21.17 2.29 -3.54
N LEU A 114 21.02 1.09 -2.94
CA LEU A 114 21.71 -0.14 -3.33
C LEU A 114 21.68 -0.48 -4.82
N PRO A 115 20.53 -0.55 -5.53
CA PRO A 115 20.53 -0.92 -6.95
C PRO A 115 21.27 0.08 -7.83
N ALA A 116 21.27 1.37 -7.49
CA ALA A 116 22.02 2.39 -8.23
C ALA A 116 23.53 2.30 -7.93
N LEU A 117 23.90 1.92 -6.70
CA LEU A 117 25.30 1.71 -6.33
C LEU A 117 25.86 0.42 -6.94
N GLU A 118 25.05 -0.64 -7.01
CA GLU A 118 25.40 -1.93 -7.61
C GLU A 118 25.57 -1.80 -9.13
N GLU A 119 24.71 -1.02 -9.80
CA GLU A 119 24.88 -0.67 -11.22
C GLU A 119 26.15 0.14 -11.47
N GLN A 120 26.45 1.12 -10.61
CA GLN A 120 27.69 1.92 -10.69
C GLN A 120 28.95 1.07 -10.41
N MET A 121 28.90 0.17 -9.43
CA MET A 121 29.99 -0.76 -9.14
C MET A 121 30.17 -1.78 -10.27
N SER A 122 29.09 -2.28 -10.87
CA SER A 122 29.15 -3.18 -12.03
C SER A 122 29.78 -2.49 -13.24
N LEU A 123 29.34 -1.27 -13.57
CA LEU A 123 29.92 -0.46 -14.65
C LEU A 123 31.40 -0.14 -14.40
N ALA A 124 31.77 0.25 -13.18
CA ALA A 124 33.16 0.50 -12.82
C ALA A 124 34.03 -0.77 -12.95
N THR A 125 33.48 -1.94 -12.62
CA THR A 125 34.20 -3.22 -12.76
C THR A 125 34.40 -3.59 -14.23
N VAL A 126 33.39 -3.35 -15.09
CA VAL A 126 33.51 -3.57 -16.54
C VAL A 126 34.53 -2.62 -17.16
N PHE A 127 34.49 -1.33 -16.82
CA PHE A 127 35.48 -0.36 -17.30
C PHE A 127 36.90 -0.68 -16.84
N CYS A 128 37.09 -1.11 -15.58
CA CYS A 128 38.41 -1.47 -15.07
C CYS A 128 38.97 -2.71 -15.78
N LYS A 129 38.12 -3.69 -16.09
CA LYS A 129 38.50 -4.88 -16.86
C LYS A 129 38.91 -4.51 -18.29
N GLN A 130 38.14 -3.64 -18.93
CA GLN A 130 38.41 -3.20 -20.30
C GLN A 130 39.70 -2.36 -20.40
N ALA A 131 39.95 -1.46 -19.44
CA ALA A 131 41.20 -0.69 -19.37
C ALA A 131 42.45 -1.56 -19.09
N SER A 132 42.28 -2.69 -18.40
CA SER A 132 43.34 -3.69 -18.19
C SER A 132 43.64 -4.50 -19.46
N GLU A 133 42.63 -4.83 -20.26
CA GLU A 133 42.81 -5.55 -21.53
C GLU A 133 43.42 -4.66 -22.63
N GLU A 134 43.16 -3.34 -22.58
CA GLU A 134 43.76 -2.35 -23.49
C GLU A 134 45.14 -1.83 -23.04
N GLY A 135 45.71 -2.35 -21.95
CA GLY A 135 47.07 -2.03 -21.51
C GLY A 135 47.30 -0.61 -20.98
N ILE A 136 46.24 0.09 -20.59
CA ILE A 136 46.28 1.51 -20.16
C ILE A 136 46.79 1.65 -18.70
N CYS A 137 46.73 0.58 -17.91
CA CYS A 137 47.27 0.56 -16.54
C CYS A 137 48.73 0.09 -16.53
N LEU A 138 49.67 1.03 -16.67
CA LEU A 138 51.07 0.77 -16.30
C LEU A 138 51.18 0.54 -14.79
N PRO A 139 51.88 -0.50 -14.31
CA PRO A 139 52.21 -0.61 -12.90
C PRO A 139 53.12 0.57 -12.53
N ARG A 140 52.73 1.37 -11.54
CA ARG A 140 53.69 2.24 -10.84
C ARG A 140 54.63 1.32 -10.08
N GLY A 141 55.84 1.16 -10.60
CA GLY A 141 57.00 0.72 -9.83
C GLY A 141 57.40 1.74 -8.78
#